data_AF-A0A9Q4H6U3-F1
#
_entry.id   AF-A0A9Q4H6U3-F1
#
_cell.length_a   1.000
_cell.length_b   1.000
_cell.length_c   1.000
_cell.angle_alpha   90.00
_cell.angle_beta   90.00
_cell.angle_gamma   90.00
#
_symmetry.space_group_name_H-M   'P 1'
#
loop_
_entity.id
_entity.type
_entity.pdbx_description
1 polymer ?
#
loop_
_entity_poly.entity_id
_entity_poly.type
_entity_poly.pdbx_seq_one_letter_code
_entity_poly.pdbx_strand_id
1 'polypeptide(L)'
;MKDYYIVRWGLMNDDIFSHGSQIEWLSPDRVSFKNSMVHSGIVINKWSSEKTYGLYFSSPKLPLLTSDKTYFLKFIGQVEPNNSIMFTVEFFDYYGESLQKDFIRSCDDSFTVPDNYGNYTISLVHAGCRSINFKRLIISEVLLDKVMSKDTLLIENNYNFNHLLFVEPGIGSIQEEVNKLQQIDLIKSHTNLLASELLNAQLYLSEEALSGVETFIGSSSAKHYYFIGYGPISNLAAKYYAQLYPNSQALITNDHLEHFQYQKIAQQSGLDEGIVQWLQTIARVSRPNIKCYYKNKQSDGLLVGSRLLDYHKNLLKLDWQEIS
;
A
#
# COMPACT_ATOMS: atom_id res chain seq x y z
N MET A 1 -3.46 -18.01 2.29
CA MET A 1 -3.87 -17.39 3.57
C MET A 1 -3.40 -15.95 3.51
N LYS A 2 -4.20 -14.96 3.92
CA LYS A 2 -3.70 -13.59 4.07
C LYS A 2 -2.94 -13.53 5.38
N ASP A 3 -1.66 -13.22 5.33
CA ASP A 3 -0.83 -13.24 6.54
C ASP A 3 -1.15 -12.05 7.46
N TYR A 4 -1.67 -10.96 6.90
CA TYR A 4 -2.12 -9.79 7.66
C TYR A 4 -3.02 -8.86 6.83
N TYR A 5 -3.67 -7.92 7.52
CA TYR A 5 -4.46 -6.83 6.98
C TYR A 5 -3.86 -5.49 7.36
N ILE A 6 -3.92 -4.52 6.44
CA ILE A 6 -3.47 -3.15 6.68
C ILE A 6 -4.67 -2.24 6.86
N VAL A 7 -4.70 -1.50 7.97
CA VAL A 7 -5.70 -0.45 8.24
C VAL A 7 -4.99 0.90 8.21
N ARG A 8 -5.51 1.82 7.38
CA ARG A 8 -4.99 3.19 7.25
C ARG A 8 -5.80 4.16 8.10
N TRP A 9 -5.39 5.41 8.21
CA TRP A 9 -6.17 6.40 8.97
C TRP A 9 -7.55 6.64 8.35
N GLY A 10 -7.62 6.75 7.02
CA GLY A 10 -8.82 7.18 6.29
C GLY A 10 -8.86 8.68 6.04
N LEU A 11 -9.94 9.16 5.43
CA LEU A 11 -10.18 10.59 5.25
C LEU A 11 -10.78 11.18 6.54
N MET A 12 -10.87 12.52 6.58
CA MET A 12 -11.57 13.22 7.65
C MET A 12 -13.02 12.72 7.77
N ASN A 13 -13.46 12.48 8.99
CA ASN A 13 -14.82 12.06 9.35
C ASN A 13 -15.15 12.55 10.78
N ASP A 14 -16.40 12.36 11.20
CA ASP A 14 -16.87 12.79 12.53
C ASP A 14 -16.34 11.92 13.67
N ASP A 15 -15.77 10.75 13.38
CA ASP A 15 -15.17 9.84 14.36
C ASP A 15 -13.76 10.30 14.81
N ILE A 16 -13.19 11.30 14.13
CA ILE A 16 -11.87 11.86 14.46
C ILE A 16 -12.02 13.00 15.47
N PHE A 17 -11.26 12.94 16.56
CA PHE A 17 -11.23 13.98 17.58
C PHE A 17 -10.55 15.27 17.07
N SER A 18 -11.35 16.20 16.57
CA SER A 18 -10.86 17.46 15.97
C SER A 18 -10.73 18.63 16.95
N HIS A 19 -11.36 18.56 18.13
CA HIS A 19 -11.41 19.69 19.07
C HIS A 19 -10.03 20.07 19.63
N GLY A 20 -9.52 21.23 19.20
CA GLY A 20 -8.19 21.72 19.60
C GLY A 20 -7.03 20.93 18.98
N SER A 21 -7.33 20.02 18.05
CA SER A 21 -6.35 19.15 17.40
C SER A 21 -5.86 19.77 16.10
N GLN A 22 -4.56 19.66 15.84
CA GLN A 22 -3.99 19.89 14.51
C GLN A 22 -3.85 18.53 13.82
N ILE A 23 -4.52 18.36 12.68
CA ILE A 23 -4.54 17.10 11.93
C ILE A 23 -4.14 17.38 10.49
N GLU A 24 -3.10 16.70 10.02
CA GLU A 24 -2.54 16.90 8.70
C GLU A 24 -2.32 15.55 8.00
N TRP A 25 -2.89 15.41 6.80
CA TRP A 25 -2.64 14.27 5.91
C TRP A 25 -1.38 14.55 5.09
N LEU A 26 -0.24 14.12 5.61
CA LEU A 26 1.06 14.23 4.92
C LEU A 26 1.08 13.37 3.65
N SER A 27 0.40 12.22 3.68
CA SER A 27 0.10 11.42 2.49
C SER A 27 -1.13 10.51 2.72
N PRO A 28 -1.65 9.79 1.71
CA PRO A 28 -2.71 8.80 1.91
C PRO A 28 -2.37 7.72 2.96
N ASP A 29 -1.08 7.48 3.19
CA ASP A 29 -0.55 6.47 4.11
C ASP A 29 0.05 7.09 5.39
N ARG A 30 0.00 8.43 5.57
CA ARG A 30 0.60 9.12 6.73
C ARG A 30 -0.26 10.27 7.23
N VAL A 31 -0.62 10.23 8.51
CA VAL A 31 -1.38 11.28 9.19
C VAL A 31 -0.63 11.74 10.43
N SER A 32 -0.46 13.05 10.55
CA SER A 32 0.07 13.74 11.72
C SER A 32 -1.10 14.27 12.55
N PHE A 33 -1.11 13.92 13.82
CA PHE A 33 -2.06 14.41 14.82
C PHE A 33 -1.28 15.06 15.95
N LYS A 34 -1.66 16.28 16.36
CA LYS A 34 -1.06 16.98 17.50
C LYS A 34 -2.14 17.62 18.35
N ASN A 35 -2.14 17.31 19.64
CA ASN A 35 -2.99 17.95 20.63
C ASN A 35 -2.45 17.67 22.05
N SER A 36 -1.98 18.72 22.74
CA SER A 36 -1.39 18.60 24.08
C SER A 36 -2.41 18.77 25.22
N MET A 37 -3.67 19.06 24.90
CA MET A 37 -4.72 19.41 25.89
C MET A 37 -5.82 18.35 25.98
N VAL A 38 -5.62 17.18 25.36
CA VAL A 38 -6.59 16.07 25.42
C VAL A 38 -6.45 15.34 26.75
N HIS A 39 -7.58 15.08 27.41
CA HIS A 39 -7.61 14.25 28.60
C HIS A 39 -7.38 12.78 28.23
N SER A 40 -6.77 12.00 29.13
CA SER A 40 -6.61 10.55 28.91
C SER A 40 -7.97 9.87 28.77
N GLY A 41 -8.07 8.88 27.89
CA GLY A 41 -9.28 8.10 27.62
C GLY A 41 -10.13 8.57 26.44
N ILE A 42 -9.80 9.71 25.81
CA ILE A 42 -10.50 10.19 24.62
C ILE A 42 -10.15 9.34 23.39
N VAL A 43 -11.15 8.96 22.62
CA VAL A 43 -10.96 8.31 21.31
C VAL A 43 -10.51 9.36 20.30
N ILE A 44 -9.31 9.17 19.74
CA ILE A 44 -8.71 10.05 18.73
C ILE A 44 -9.26 9.73 17.33
N ASN A 45 -9.39 8.45 17.02
CA ASN A 45 -9.93 7.95 15.76
C ASN A 45 -10.56 6.58 15.99
N LYS A 46 -11.55 6.22 15.16
CA LYS A 46 -12.26 4.95 15.22
C LYS A 46 -12.42 4.37 13.81
N TRP A 47 -12.15 3.08 13.69
CA TRP A 47 -12.38 2.27 12.50
C TRP A 47 -13.52 1.29 12.78
N SER A 48 -14.36 1.02 11.78
CA SER A 48 -15.48 0.08 11.87
C SER A 48 -15.42 -0.94 10.73
N SER A 49 -15.85 -2.18 11.02
CA SER A 49 -16.07 -3.22 10.01
C SER A 49 -17.46 -3.13 9.38
N GLU A 50 -18.35 -2.30 9.92
CA GLU A 50 -19.71 -2.16 9.43
C GLU A 50 -19.76 -1.48 8.06
N LYS A 51 -20.73 -1.88 7.23
CA LYS A 51 -20.96 -1.28 5.92
C LYS A 51 -21.75 0.01 6.07
N THR A 52 -21.08 1.16 6.17
CA THR A 52 -21.79 2.44 6.00
C THR A 52 -22.19 2.58 4.52
N TYR A 53 -23.48 2.39 4.22
CA TYR A 53 -24.08 2.74 2.93
C TYR A 53 -24.34 4.25 2.89
N GLY A 54 -23.27 5.03 2.76
CA GLY A 54 -23.32 6.50 2.70
C GLY A 54 -22.49 7.06 1.55
N LEU A 55 -22.83 8.27 1.09
CA LEU A 55 -22.24 8.96 -0.07
C LEU A 55 -20.76 9.36 0.10
N TYR A 56 -20.19 9.21 1.30
CA TYR A 56 -18.80 9.55 1.60
C TYR A 56 -18.00 8.28 1.89
N PHE A 57 -17.33 7.76 0.85
CA PHE A 57 -16.30 6.74 1.02
C PHE A 57 -15.07 7.37 1.71
N SER A 58 -14.91 7.18 3.03
CA SER A 58 -13.78 7.77 3.76
C SER A 58 -13.05 6.88 4.75
N SER A 59 -13.66 5.84 5.33
CA SER A 59 -12.94 4.98 6.29
C SER A 59 -12.42 3.69 5.63
N PRO A 60 -11.11 3.36 5.78
CA PRO A 60 -10.61 2.06 5.38
C PRO A 60 -11.32 1.01 6.20
N LYS A 61 -12.07 0.14 5.51
CA LYS A 61 -12.90 -0.89 6.12
C LYS A 61 -12.01 -1.85 6.88
N LEU A 62 -12.35 -2.07 8.15
CA LEU A 62 -11.75 -3.17 8.88
C LEU A 62 -12.08 -4.50 8.15
N PRO A 63 -11.11 -5.43 8.07
CA PRO A 63 -11.32 -6.72 7.42
C PRO A 63 -12.36 -7.56 8.15
N LEU A 64 -12.98 -8.52 7.45
CA LEU A 64 -13.70 -9.59 8.13
C LEU A 64 -12.67 -10.51 8.79
N LEU A 65 -12.88 -10.81 10.07
CA LEU A 65 -12.06 -11.72 10.85
C LEU A 65 -12.78 -13.06 10.98
N THR A 66 -12.03 -14.13 11.23
CA THR A 66 -12.62 -15.46 11.42
C THR A 66 -12.94 -15.66 12.90
N SER A 67 -14.14 -16.15 13.22
CA SER A 67 -14.52 -16.53 14.59
C SER A 67 -13.55 -17.54 15.20
N ASP A 68 -13.42 -17.51 16.53
CA ASP A 68 -12.55 -18.37 17.33
C ASP A 68 -11.05 -18.27 17.01
N LYS A 69 -10.65 -17.28 16.20
CA LYS A 69 -9.25 -17.01 15.93
C LYS A 69 -8.73 -15.85 16.77
N THR A 70 -7.48 -15.97 17.17
CA THR A 70 -6.73 -14.93 17.85
C THR A 70 -5.96 -14.09 16.84
N TYR A 71 -6.03 -12.77 17.01
CA TYR A 71 -5.32 -11.80 16.19
C TYR A 71 -4.49 -10.85 17.06
N PHE A 72 -3.41 -10.35 16.50
CA PHE A 72 -2.53 -9.32 17.05
C PHE A 72 -2.75 -8.00 16.32
N LEU A 73 -2.67 -6.89 17.06
CA LEU A 73 -2.74 -5.54 16.50
C LEU A 73 -1.40 -4.84 16.65
N LYS A 74 -0.76 -4.53 15.52
CA LYS A 74 0.51 -3.82 15.50
C LYS A 74 0.34 -2.41 14.96
N PHE A 75 0.73 -1.42 15.77
CA PHE A 75 0.81 -0.02 15.33
C PHE A 75 2.13 0.27 14.63
N ILE A 76 2.05 0.85 13.44
CA ILE A 76 3.20 1.37 12.70
C ILE A 76 3.08 2.89 12.65
N GLY A 77 4.01 3.56 13.32
CA GLY A 77 4.04 5.00 13.44
C GLY A 77 4.95 5.44 14.58
N GLN A 78 4.86 6.71 14.92
CA GLN A 78 5.58 7.30 16.06
C GLN A 78 4.58 8.00 16.95
N VAL A 79 4.82 7.97 18.26
CA VAL A 79 3.99 8.64 19.26
C VAL A 79 4.92 9.32 20.26
N GLU A 80 4.59 10.54 20.65
CA GLU A 80 5.35 11.26 21.69
C GLU A 80 4.40 11.73 22.80
N PRO A 81 4.67 11.41 24.07
CA PRO A 81 5.72 10.49 24.56
C PRO A 81 5.55 9.05 24.06
N ASN A 82 6.59 8.22 24.13
CA ASN A 82 6.46 6.79 23.82
C ASN A 82 5.43 6.13 24.75
N ASN A 83 4.74 5.09 24.27
CA ASN A 83 3.74 4.32 25.03
C ASN A 83 2.58 5.15 25.59
N SER A 84 2.20 6.25 24.93
CA SER A 84 1.15 7.17 25.35
C SER A 84 -0.14 7.10 24.51
N ILE A 85 -0.32 5.99 23.80
CA ILE A 85 -1.56 5.60 23.12
C ILE A 85 -1.97 4.19 23.56
N MET A 86 -3.24 3.88 23.37
CA MET A 86 -3.81 2.54 23.55
C MET A 86 -4.81 2.30 22.43
N PHE A 87 -5.07 1.05 22.08
CA PHE A 87 -6.18 0.68 21.23
C PHE A 87 -7.25 -0.08 22.01
N THR A 88 -8.51 0.09 21.62
CA THR A 88 -9.58 -0.80 22.06
C THR A 88 -10.17 -1.52 20.87
N VAL A 89 -10.37 -2.83 20.99
CA VAL A 89 -11.08 -3.65 20.01
C VAL A 89 -12.42 -4.06 20.64
N GLU A 90 -13.52 -3.64 20.03
CA GLU A 90 -14.87 -3.90 20.56
C GLU A 90 -15.73 -4.61 19.52
N PHE A 91 -16.27 -5.77 19.89
CA PHE A 91 -17.13 -6.60 19.06
C PHE A 91 -18.59 -6.40 19.45
N PHE A 92 -19.45 -6.36 18.44
CA PHE A 92 -20.89 -6.20 18.60
C PHE A 92 -21.62 -7.34 17.91
N ASP A 93 -22.77 -7.73 18.45
CA ASP A 93 -23.67 -8.68 17.80
C ASP A 93 -24.44 -8.04 16.62
N TYR A 94 -25.36 -8.79 16.01
CA TYR A 94 -26.20 -8.29 14.90
C TYR A 94 -27.26 -7.26 15.34
N TYR A 95 -27.49 -7.09 16.65
CA TYR A 95 -28.41 -6.11 17.23
C TYR A 95 -27.68 -4.85 17.73
N GLY A 96 -26.35 -4.83 17.68
CA GLY A 96 -25.51 -3.71 18.12
C GLY A 96 -25.15 -3.76 19.61
N GLU A 97 -25.42 -4.87 20.31
CA GLU A 97 -25.01 -5.06 21.70
C GLU A 97 -23.52 -5.44 21.78
N SER A 98 -22.80 -4.87 22.75
CA SER A 98 -21.38 -5.14 22.97
C SER A 98 -21.19 -6.56 23.50
N LEU A 99 -20.48 -7.39 22.74
CA LEU A 99 -20.15 -8.78 23.09
C LEU A 99 -18.86 -8.86 23.90
N GLN A 100 -17.85 -8.11 23.47
CA GLN A 100 -16.49 -8.18 24.01
C GLN A 100 -15.76 -6.87 23.75
N LYS A 101 -14.92 -6.46 24.71
CA LYS A 101 -14.04 -5.29 24.58
C LYS A 101 -12.65 -5.58 25.14
N ASP A 102 -11.67 -5.57 24.25
CA ASP A 102 -10.25 -5.79 24.58
C ASP A 102 -9.47 -4.48 24.54
N PHE A 103 -8.43 -4.40 25.36
CA PHE A 103 -7.52 -3.26 25.44
C PHE A 103 -6.13 -3.69 24.98
N ILE A 104 -5.61 -3.06 23.94
CA ILE A 104 -4.31 -3.36 23.32
C ILE A 104 -3.36 -2.19 23.60
N ARG A 105 -2.35 -2.41 24.43
CA ARG A 105 -1.33 -1.44 24.85
C ARG A 105 0.04 -1.77 24.28
N SER A 106 0.33 -3.05 24.07
CA SER A 106 1.59 -3.56 23.56
C SER A 106 1.38 -4.28 22.22
N CYS A 107 2.46 -4.50 21.45
CA CYS A 107 2.38 -5.29 20.22
C CYS A 107 2.16 -6.78 20.47
N ASP A 108 2.37 -7.25 21.71
CA ASP A 108 2.22 -8.64 22.12
C ASP A 108 0.81 -8.93 22.63
N ASP A 109 0.00 -7.88 22.85
CA ASP A 109 -1.40 -8.02 23.23
C ASP A 109 -2.20 -8.54 22.04
N SER A 110 -3.07 -9.51 22.32
CA SER A 110 -3.93 -10.15 21.33
C SER A 110 -5.40 -10.06 21.73
N PHE A 111 -6.29 -10.22 20.76
CA PHE A 111 -7.72 -10.35 20.99
C PHE A 111 -8.23 -11.59 20.25
N THR A 112 -9.24 -12.27 20.81
CA THR A 112 -9.87 -13.44 20.18
C THR A 112 -11.24 -13.05 19.68
N VAL A 113 -11.55 -13.41 18.43
CA VAL A 113 -12.82 -13.04 17.80
C VAL A 113 -13.94 -13.88 18.41
N PRO A 114 -14.97 -13.26 19.03
CA PRO A 114 -16.10 -14.00 19.58
C PRO A 114 -16.97 -14.59 18.47
N ASP A 115 -17.64 -15.69 18.79
CA ASP A 115 -18.66 -16.27 17.94
C ASP A 115 -19.82 -15.30 17.69
N ASN A 116 -20.46 -15.43 16.53
CA ASN A 116 -21.66 -14.68 16.13
C ASN A 116 -21.53 -13.14 16.18
N TYR A 117 -20.32 -12.60 16.07
CA TYR A 117 -20.14 -11.15 15.95
C TYR A 117 -20.75 -10.63 14.63
N GLY A 118 -21.47 -9.52 14.70
CA GLY A 118 -22.01 -8.84 13.53
C GLY A 118 -21.02 -7.84 12.94
N ASN A 119 -20.40 -7.03 13.80
CA ASN A 119 -19.35 -6.09 13.41
C ASN A 119 -18.37 -5.86 14.58
N TYR A 120 -17.27 -5.15 14.30
CA TYR A 120 -16.34 -4.73 15.33
C TYR A 120 -15.72 -3.39 14.99
N THR A 121 -15.16 -2.76 16.02
CA THR A 121 -14.48 -1.48 15.90
C THR A 121 -13.11 -1.53 16.55
N ILE A 122 -12.18 -0.75 15.99
CA ILE A 122 -10.89 -0.46 16.61
C ILE A 122 -10.87 1.02 16.91
N SER A 123 -10.55 1.42 18.13
CA SER A 123 -10.40 2.83 18.49
C SER A 123 -8.98 3.11 18.94
N LEU A 124 -8.38 4.17 18.40
CA LEU A 124 -7.13 4.75 18.89
C LEU A 124 -7.49 5.67 20.06
N VAL A 125 -7.04 5.32 21.26
CA VAL A 125 -7.35 6.02 22.51
C VAL A 125 -6.14 6.80 22.99
N HIS A 126 -6.38 8.07 23.31
CA HIS A 126 -5.41 8.96 23.92
C HIS A 126 -5.04 8.46 25.32
N ALA A 127 -3.75 8.18 25.56
CA ALA A 127 -3.21 7.78 26.86
C ALA A 127 -2.07 8.71 27.30
N GLY A 128 -2.17 10.00 26.98
CA GLY A 128 -1.20 11.04 27.34
C GLY A 128 -0.26 11.47 26.19
N CYS A 129 -0.59 11.15 24.94
CA CYS A 129 0.20 11.57 23.79
C CYS A 129 0.04 13.06 23.48
N ARG A 130 1.10 13.72 23.04
CA ARG A 130 1.06 15.09 22.52
C ARG A 130 1.03 15.09 20.99
N SER A 131 1.70 14.11 20.38
CA SER A 131 1.78 13.96 18.94
C SER A 131 1.73 12.48 18.54
N ILE A 132 1.13 12.21 17.38
CA ILE A 132 1.09 10.91 16.72
C ILE A 132 1.41 11.13 15.25
N ASN A 133 2.43 10.45 14.74
CA ASN A 133 2.66 10.25 13.31
C ASN A 133 2.21 8.84 12.96
N PHE A 134 0.95 8.71 12.56
CA PHE A 134 0.36 7.44 12.20
C PHE A 134 0.75 7.07 10.77
N LYS A 135 1.24 5.84 10.56
CA LYS A 135 1.33 5.25 9.21
C LYS A 135 0.18 4.26 8.97
N ARG A 136 0.09 3.21 9.79
CA ARG A 136 -0.89 2.13 9.61
C ARG A 136 -1.04 1.26 10.85
N LEU A 137 -2.14 0.51 10.90
CA LEU A 137 -2.26 -0.66 11.77
C LEU A 137 -2.13 -1.93 10.93
N ILE A 138 -1.58 -2.97 11.54
CA ILE A 138 -1.50 -4.30 10.98
C ILE A 138 -2.30 -5.24 11.89
N ILE A 139 -3.23 -5.98 11.32
CA ILE A 139 -3.98 -7.05 12.01
C ILE A 139 -3.49 -8.38 11.44
N SER A 140 -3.00 -9.30 12.29
CA SER A 140 -2.44 -10.58 11.84
C SER A 140 -2.79 -11.72 12.79
N GLU A 141 -2.88 -12.95 12.27
CA GLU A 141 -3.04 -14.17 13.08
C GLU A 141 -1.73 -14.58 13.78
N VAL A 142 -0.59 -13.98 13.37
CA VAL A 142 0.73 -14.24 13.96
C VAL A 142 1.34 -12.98 14.52
N LEU A 143 2.11 -13.12 15.60
CA LEU A 143 2.88 -12.02 16.15
C LEU A 143 3.97 -11.61 15.14
N LEU A 144 3.95 -10.34 14.73
CA LEU A 144 4.92 -9.79 13.80
C LEU A 144 6.06 -9.15 14.59
N ASP A 145 7.12 -9.90 14.87
CA ASP A 145 8.26 -9.42 15.69
C ASP A 145 9.08 -8.31 15.01
N LYS A 146 9.27 -8.40 13.69
CA LYS A 146 10.00 -7.38 12.92
C LYS A 146 9.03 -6.39 12.30
N VAL A 147 9.22 -5.11 12.58
CA VAL A 147 8.59 -4.04 11.80
C VAL A 147 9.11 -4.18 10.37
N MET A 148 8.22 -4.17 9.38
CA MET A 148 8.59 -3.88 8.00
C MET A 148 9.30 -2.53 8.00
N SER A 149 10.63 -2.53 7.99
CA SER A 149 11.44 -1.31 8.15
C SER A 149 11.30 -0.39 6.95
N LYS A 150 10.89 -0.97 5.82
CA LYS A 150 10.74 -0.34 4.52
C LYS A 150 9.31 -0.45 4.03
N ASP A 151 8.80 0.63 3.47
CA ASP A 151 7.47 0.69 2.87
C ASP A 151 7.52 0.13 1.42
N THR A 152 8.71 0.06 0.81
CA THR A 152 8.99 -0.52 -0.51
C THR A 152 10.14 -1.54 -0.44
N LEU A 153 9.92 -2.74 -0.97
CA LEU A 153 10.84 -3.87 -0.88
C LEU A 153 11.30 -4.34 -2.26
N LEU A 154 12.61 -4.52 -2.39
CA LEU A 154 13.21 -5.30 -3.46
C LEU A 154 13.24 -6.78 -3.03
N ILE A 155 12.67 -7.66 -3.84
CA ILE A 155 12.71 -9.11 -3.69
C ILE A 155 13.61 -9.65 -4.80
N GLU A 156 14.83 -10.02 -4.41
CA GLU A 156 15.84 -10.56 -5.32
C GLU A 156 15.67 -12.09 -5.42
N ASN A 157 15.03 -12.54 -6.50
CA ASN A 157 14.97 -13.97 -6.82
C ASN A 157 16.34 -14.48 -7.30
N ASN A 158 17.08 -13.66 -8.07
CA ASN A 158 18.44 -13.95 -8.50
C ASN A 158 19.20 -12.66 -8.91
N TYR A 159 20.42 -12.51 -8.42
CA TYR A 159 21.31 -11.39 -8.76
C TYR A 159 21.72 -11.33 -10.24
N ASN A 160 21.70 -12.46 -10.94
CA ASN A 160 22.03 -12.53 -12.36
C ASN A 160 20.88 -12.07 -13.27
N PHE A 161 19.66 -11.94 -12.75
CA PHE A 161 18.54 -11.47 -13.55
C PHE A 161 18.69 -9.99 -13.86
N ASN A 162 18.38 -9.65 -15.11
CA ASN A 162 18.39 -8.29 -15.62
C ASN A 162 16.97 -7.71 -15.79
N HIS A 163 15.95 -8.43 -15.34
CA HIS A 163 14.57 -7.97 -15.33
C HIS A 163 14.12 -7.55 -13.94
N LEU A 164 13.55 -6.35 -13.83
CA LEU A 164 12.89 -5.87 -12.63
C LEU A 164 11.41 -5.63 -12.94
N LEU A 165 10.55 -6.36 -12.24
CA LEU A 165 9.09 -6.23 -12.31
C LEU A 165 8.60 -5.31 -11.20
N PHE A 166 7.95 -4.22 -11.55
CA PHE A 166 7.25 -3.36 -10.59
C PHE A 166 5.89 -3.98 -10.29
N VAL A 167 5.64 -4.38 -9.04
CA VAL A 167 4.38 -4.98 -8.63
C VAL A 167 3.29 -3.91 -8.64
N GLU A 168 2.24 -4.11 -9.44
CA GLU A 168 1.10 -3.19 -9.47
C GLU A 168 0.43 -3.16 -8.09
N PRO A 169 0.30 -2.00 -7.43
CA PRO A 169 -0.29 -1.93 -6.10
C PRO A 169 -1.78 -2.29 -6.17
N GLY A 170 -2.18 -3.27 -5.36
CA GLY A 170 -3.54 -3.77 -5.25
C GLY A 170 -4.22 -3.40 -3.93
N ILE A 171 -5.39 -4.00 -3.69
CA ILE A 171 -6.15 -3.87 -2.42
C ILE A 171 -5.60 -4.85 -1.35
N GLY A 172 -4.83 -5.86 -1.77
CA GLY A 172 -4.21 -6.87 -0.90
C GLY A 172 -2.95 -6.38 -0.18
N SER A 173 -2.38 -7.26 0.64
CA SER A 173 -1.04 -7.04 1.21
C SER A 173 0.03 -7.26 0.14
N ILE A 174 1.19 -6.59 0.28
CA ILE A 174 2.34 -6.85 -0.60
C ILE A 174 2.70 -8.34 -0.66
N GLN A 175 2.62 -9.06 0.47
CA GLN A 175 2.98 -10.47 0.56
C GLN A 175 2.04 -11.33 -0.28
N GLU A 176 0.74 -11.04 -0.27
CA GLU A 176 -0.23 -11.75 -1.07
C GLU A 176 0.04 -11.55 -2.58
N GLU A 177 0.28 -10.31 -3.00
CA GLU A 177 0.57 -9.99 -4.40
C GLU A 177 1.90 -10.61 -4.86
N VAL A 178 2.93 -10.54 -4.04
CA VAL A 178 4.22 -11.21 -4.30
C VAL A 178 4.06 -12.73 -4.38
N ASN A 179 3.29 -13.33 -3.47
CA ASN A 179 3.03 -14.78 -3.50
C ASN A 179 2.32 -15.21 -4.79
N LYS A 180 1.32 -14.44 -5.26
CA LYS A 180 0.63 -14.70 -6.54
C LYS A 180 1.61 -14.65 -7.71
N LEU A 181 2.50 -13.66 -7.74
CA LEU A 181 3.51 -13.51 -8.78
C LEU A 181 4.55 -14.62 -8.74
N GLN A 182 5.01 -15.02 -7.56
CA GLN A 182 6.00 -16.09 -7.38
C GLN A 182 5.46 -17.50 -7.71
N GLN A 183 4.14 -17.67 -7.83
CA GLN A 183 3.53 -18.90 -8.34
C GLN A 183 3.60 -19.01 -9.87
N ILE A 184 3.94 -17.93 -10.58
CA ILE A 184 4.12 -17.95 -12.03
C ILE A 184 5.59 -18.28 -12.31
N ASP A 185 5.85 -19.50 -12.80
CA ASP A 185 7.22 -20.03 -13.01
C ASP A 185 8.12 -19.05 -13.78
N LEU A 186 7.60 -18.49 -14.87
CA LEU A 186 8.34 -17.54 -15.72
C LEU A 186 8.78 -16.28 -14.97
N ILE A 187 7.97 -15.78 -14.03
CA ILE A 187 8.32 -14.62 -13.22
C ILE A 187 9.39 -15.01 -12.21
N LYS A 188 9.15 -16.08 -11.45
CA LYS A 188 10.08 -16.57 -10.42
C LYS A 188 11.46 -16.87 -10.99
N SER A 189 11.54 -17.35 -12.23
CA SER A 189 12.80 -17.77 -12.86
C SER A 189 13.49 -16.72 -13.72
N HIS A 190 12.92 -15.52 -13.92
CA HIS A 190 13.53 -14.50 -14.79
C HIS A 190 13.54 -13.08 -14.19
N THR A 191 12.77 -12.79 -13.15
CA THR A 191 12.64 -11.42 -12.63
C THR A 191 12.99 -11.27 -11.16
N ASN A 192 13.52 -10.10 -10.82
CA ASN A 192 13.44 -9.56 -9.47
C ASN A 192 12.18 -8.69 -9.37
N LEU A 193 11.65 -8.51 -8.15
CA LEU A 193 10.42 -7.76 -7.93
C LEU A 193 10.70 -6.51 -7.09
N LEU A 194 10.13 -5.37 -7.47
CA LEU A 194 10.02 -4.21 -6.59
C LEU A 194 8.55 -4.02 -6.24
N ALA A 195 8.24 -4.11 -4.95
CA ALA A 195 6.88 -4.10 -4.46
C ALA A 195 6.72 -3.08 -3.32
N SER A 196 5.55 -2.46 -3.20
CA SER A 196 5.30 -1.44 -2.18
C SER A 196 3.98 -1.68 -1.45
N GLU A 197 3.98 -1.38 -0.16
CA GLU A 197 2.78 -1.44 0.69
C GLU A 197 1.99 -0.12 0.72
N LEU A 198 2.49 0.93 0.07
CA LEU A 198 1.82 2.22 -0.01
C LEU A 198 0.63 2.13 -0.97
N LEU A 199 -0.46 2.86 -0.69
CA LEU A 199 -1.74 2.71 -1.41
C LEU A 199 -1.63 2.85 -2.94
N ASN A 200 -0.63 3.58 -3.43
CA ASN A 200 -0.32 3.71 -4.86
C ASN A 200 1.18 3.53 -5.15
N ALA A 201 1.92 2.85 -4.26
CA ALA A 201 3.38 2.73 -4.30
C ALA A 201 4.15 4.06 -4.40
N GLN A 202 3.51 5.21 -4.16
CA GLN A 202 3.99 6.53 -4.58
C GLN A 202 4.52 6.55 -6.02
N LEU A 203 3.81 5.84 -6.92
CA LEU A 203 4.17 5.64 -8.31
C LEU A 203 5.52 4.93 -8.54
N TYR A 204 6.12 4.36 -7.49
CA TYR A 204 7.52 3.94 -7.43
C TYR A 204 8.49 5.06 -7.81
N LEU A 205 8.19 6.30 -7.45
CA LEU A 205 9.06 7.46 -7.74
C LEU A 205 9.66 8.06 -6.47
N SER A 206 9.49 7.42 -5.33
CA SER A 206 10.10 7.85 -4.06
C SER A 206 11.59 7.50 -4.00
N GLU A 207 12.34 8.16 -3.11
CA GLU A 207 13.75 7.85 -2.85
C GLU A 207 13.95 6.38 -2.46
N GLU A 208 13.01 5.80 -1.72
CA GLU A 208 13.06 4.39 -1.31
C GLU A 208 12.91 3.45 -2.52
N ALA A 209 12.00 3.76 -3.45
CA ALA A 209 11.86 3.00 -4.70
C ALA A 209 13.11 3.14 -5.57
N LEU A 210 13.64 4.36 -5.71
CA LEU A 210 14.90 4.62 -6.43
C LEU A 210 16.06 3.81 -5.84
N SER A 211 16.23 3.82 -4.52
CA SER A 211 17.26 3.02 -3.84
C SER A 211 17.09 1.52 -4.11
N GLY A 212 15.86 1.01 -4.19
CA GLY A 212 15.58 -0.37 -4.57
C GLY A 212 16.01 -0.67 -6.01
N VAL A 213 15.72 0.22 -6.96
CA VAL A 213 16.16 0.08 -8.36
C VAL A 213 17.68 0.15 -8.48
N GLU A 214 18.32 1.09 -7.80
CA GLU A 214 19.79 1.23 -7.78
C GLU A 214 20.47 -0.01 -7.18
N THR A 215 19.88 -0.58 -6.13
CA THR A 215 20.36 -1.84 -5.54
C THR A 215 20.29 -2.97 -6.55
N PHE A 216 19.18 -3.12 -7.27
CA PHE A 216 19.00 -4.13 -8.32
C PHE A 216 20.01 -3.94 -9.48
N ILE A 217 20.23 -2.71 -9.93
CA ILE A 217 21.20 -2.42 -11.00
C ILE A 217 22.62 -2.70 -10.50
N GLY A 218 22.95 -2.30 -9.27
CA GLY A 218 24.28 -2.48 -8.69
C GLY A 218 24.61 -3.93 -8.35
N SER A 219 23.60 -4.75 -8.06
CA SER A 219 23.77 -6.18 -7.74
C SER A 219 23.89 -7.07 -8.98
N SER A 220 23.47 -6.58 -10.14
CA SER A 220 23.52 -7.28 -11.42
C SER A 220 24.76 -6.91 -12.25
N SER A 221 25.36 -7.90 -12.93
CA SER A 221 26.44 -7.66 -13.89
C SER A 221 25.95 -7.47 -15.33
N ALA A 222 24.65 -7.24 -15.53
CA ALA A 222 24.05 -7.16 -16.85
C ALA A 222 24.45 -5.89 -17.60
N LYS A 223 24.60 -6.00 -18.93
CA LYS A 223 24.87 -4.85 -19.81
C LYS A 223 23.61 -4.09 -20.20
N HIS A 224 22.45 -4.73 -20.05
CA HIS A 224 21.16 -4.20 -20.43
C HIS A 224 20.08 -4.67 -19.46
N TYR A 225 19.18 -3.77 -19.08
CA TYR A 225 18.15 -4.00 -18.07
C TYR A 225 16.75 -3.87 -18.66
N TYR A 226 15.82 -4.67 -18.14
CA TYR A 226 14.42 -4.64 -18.51
C TYR A 226 13.55 -4.24 -17.33
N PHE A 227 12.83 -3.14 -17.47
CA PHE A 227 11.86 -2.67 -16.50
C PHE A 227 10.46 -3.07 -16.94
N ILE A 228 9.79 -3.91 -16.16
CA ILE A 228 8.51 -4.52 -16.56
C ILE A 228 7.37 -3.88 -15.75
N GLY A 229 6.36 -3.40 -16.48
CA GLY A 229 5.06 -3.00 -15.95
C GLY A 229 3.94 -3.85 -16.53
N TYR A 230 2.86 -4.00 -15.78
CA TYR A 230 1.69 -4.78 -16.22
C TYR A 230 0.35 -4.14 -15.89
N GLY A 231 0.36 -3.02 -15.16
CA GLY A 231 -0.78 -2.16 -14.89
C GLY A 231 -0.37 -0.69 -14.90
N PRO A 232 -1.31 0.24 -14.66
CA PRO A 232 -1.05 1.67 -14.83
C PRO A 232 0.13 2.23 -14.03
N ILE A 233 0.26 1.88 -12.74
CA ILE A 233 1.31 2.43 -11.88
C ILE A 233 2.67 1.80 -12.20
N SER A 234 2.72 0.48 -12.36
CA SER A 234 3.92 -0.25 -12.75
C SER A 234 4.41 0.13 -14.15
N ASN A 235 3.50 0.37 -15.11
CA ASN A 235 3.82 0.85 -16.45
C ASN A 235 4.46 2.25 -16.40
N LEU A 236 3.94 3.14 -15.56
CA LEU A 236 4.53 4.46 -15.36
C LEU A 236 5.94 4.35 -14.78
N ALA A 237 6.13 3.54 -13.74
CA ALA A 237 7.42 3.31 -13.10
C ALA A 237 8.44 2.76 -14.10
N ALA A 238 8.08 1.72 -14.86
CA ALA A 238 8.93 1.12 -15.87
C ALA A 238 9.38 2.15 -16.93
N LYS A 239 8.45 3.01 -17.39
CA LYS A 239 8.79 4.12 -18.30
C LYS A 239 9.75 5.12 -17.65
N TYR A 240 9.51 5.50 -16.40
CA TYR A 240 10.36 6.46 -15.68
C TYR A 240 11.79 5.96 -15.59
N TYR A 241 12.00 4.76 -15.07
CA TYR A 241 13.33 4.20 -14.89
C TYR A 241 14.02 3.89 -16.21
N ALA A 242 13.28 3.48 -17.25
CA ALA A 242 13.87 3.33 -18.58
C ALA A 242 14.39 4.65 -19.17
N GLN A 243 13.81 5.79 -18.78
CA GLN A 243 14.32 7.10 -19.19
C GLN A 243 15.53 7.53 -18.38
N LEU A 244 15.58 7.14 -17.10
CA LEU A 244 16.69 7.47 -16.21
C LEU A 244 17.96 6.69 -16.54
N TYR A 245 17.81 5.43 -17.00
CA TYR A 245 18.93 4.53 -17.29
C TYR A 245 19.03 4.23 -18.81
N PRO A 246 20.00 4.82 -19.54
CA PRO A 246 20.10 4.68 -20.99
C PRO A 246 20.28 3.23 -21.50
N ASN A 247 20.91 2.37 -20.71
CA ASN A 247 21.12 0.95 -21.04
C ASN A 247 19.96 0.08 -20.57
N SER A 248 18.72 0.52 -20.80
CA SER A 248 17.54 -0.22 -20.37
C SER A 248 16.36 -0.06 -21.32
N GLN A 249 15.40 -0.98 -21.22
CA GLN A 249 14.15 -0.99 -21.96
C GLN A 249 12.96 -1.16 -21.01
N ALA A 250 11.89 -0.39 -21.23
CA ALA A 250 10.61 -0.62 -20.57
C ALA A 250 9.75 -1.60 -21.38
N LEU A 251 9.20 -2.60 -20.70
CA LEU A 251 8.25 -3.57 -21.22
C LEU A 251 6.92 -3.36 -20.49
N ILE A 252 5.91 -2.84 -21.20
CA ILE A 252 4.66 -2.38 -20.59
C ILE A 252 3.42 -2.85 -21.33
N THR A 253 2.27 -2.77 -20.69
CA THR A 253 0.97 -2.81 -21.39
C THR A 253 0.53 -1.41 -21.84
N ASN A 254 -0.62 -1.33 -22.52
CA ASN A 254 -1.29 -0.05 -22.80
C ASN A 254 -2.16 0.44 -21.63
N ASP A 255 -2.25 -0.28 -20.51
CA ASP A 255 -3.03 0.14 -19.35
C ASP A 255 -2.39 1.41 -18.73
N HIS A 256 -3.20 2.44 -18.51
CA HIS A 256 -2.75 3.71 -17.97
C HIS A 256 -3.86 4.42 -17.19
N LEU A 257 -3.46 5.28 -16.25
CA LEU A 257 -4.35 6.27 -15.68
C LEU A 257 -4.33 7.53 -16.55
N GLU A 258 -5.38 8.33 -16.40
CA GLU A 258 -5.42 9.67 -16.93
C GLU A 258 -4.33 10.55 -16.29
N HIS A 259 -3.83 11.51 -17.04
CA HIS A 259 -2.71 12.35 -16.61
C HIS A 259 -2.95 13.04 -15.26
N PHE A 260 -4.16 13.59 -15.08
CA PHE A 260 -4.54 14.27 -13.84
C PHE A 260 -4.55 13.32 -12.63
N GLN A 261 -4.77 12.02 -12.84
CA GLN A 261 -4.77 11.03 -11.77
C GLN A 261 -3.34 10.77 -11.29
N TYR A 262 -2.36 10.66 -12.18
CA TYR A 262 -0.96 10.55 -11.80
C TYR A 262 -0.48 11.80 -11.04
N GLN A 263 -0.83 13.00 -11.53
CA GLN A 263 -0.51 14.25 -10.84
C GLN A 263 -1.11 14.30 -9.44
N LYS A 264 -2.39 13.91 -9.30
CA LYS A 264 -3.07 13.84 -8.01
C LYS A 264 -2.38 12.87 -7.06
N ILE A 265 -2.00 11.67 -7.53
CA ILE A 265 -1.28 10.69 -6.71
C ILE A 265 0.08 11.26 -6.27
N ALA A 266 0.82 11.90 -7.17
CA ALA A 266 2.12 12.47 -6.86
C ALA A 266 2.06 13.59 -5.82
N GLN A 267 1.12 14.52 -5.99
CA GLN A 267 0.86 15.60 -5.03
C GLN A 267 0.44 15.07 -3.67
N GLN A 268 -0.52 14.13 -3.64
CA GLN A 268 -0.95 13.49 -2.40
C GLN A 268 0.17 12.70 -1.74
N SER A 269 1.09 12.13 -2.49
CA SER A 269 2.20 11.33 -1.97
C SER A 269 3.37 12.17 -1.45
N GLY A 270 3.34 13.50 -1.65
CA GLY A 270 4.44 14.39 -1.29
C GLY A 270 5.71 14.12 -2.11
N LEU A 271 5.57 13.73 -3.38
CA LEU A 271 6.72 13.55 -4.29
C LEU A 271 7.35 14.89 -4.65
N ASP A 272 8.65 14.86 -4.95
CA ASP A 272 9.44 16.05 -5.31
C ASP A 272 8.86 16.82 -6.51
N GLU A 273 9.05 18.13 -6.52
CA GLU A 273 8.51 19.02 -7.56
C GLU A 273 9.05 18.65 -8.95
N GLY A 274 10.30 18.21 -9.06
CA GLY A 274 10.90 17.75 -10.31
C GLY A 274 10.19 16.51 -10.88
N ILE A 275 9.71 15.60 -10.02
CA ILE A 275 8.91 14.44 -10.44
C ILE A 275 7.55 14.89 -10.93
N VAL A 276 6.91 15.84 -10.24
CA VAL A 276 5.60 16.39 -10.63
C VAL A 276 5.71 17.10 -11.99
N GLN A 277 6.80 17.84 -12.23
CA GLN A 277 7.09 18.46 -13.52
C GLN A 277 7.37 17.41 -14.60
N TRP A 278 8.14 16.36 -14.30
CA TRP A 278 8.38 15.27 -15.25
C TRP A 278 7.07 14.61 -15.69
N LEU A 279 6.14 14.37 -14.76
CA LEU A 279 4.82 13.80 -15.07
C LEU A 279 4.11 14.60 -16.16
N GLN A 280 4.20 15.95 -16.14
CA GLN A 280 3.60 16.87 -17.13
C GLN A 280 4.10 16.64 -18.56
N THR A 281 5.28 16.03 -18.72
CA THR A 281 5.93 15.84 -20.03
C THR A 281 5.68 14.46 -20.66
N ILE A 282 5.08 13.53 -19.93
CA ILE A 282 4.95 12.11 -20.30
C ILE A 282 4.23 11.89 -21.64
N ALA A 283 3.21 12.69 -21.94
CA ALA A 283 2.38 12.52 -23.13
C ALA A 283 3.11 12.87 -24.45
N ARG A 284 4.28 13.51 -24.39
CA ARG A 284 4.84 14.25 -25.53
C ARG A 284 5.94 13.53 -26.32
N VAL A 285 6.37 12.33 -25.94
CA VAL A 285 7.53 11.70 -26.60
C VAL A 285 7.34 10.20 -26.81
N SER A 286 7.21 9.79 -28.09
CA SER A 286 7.43 8.40 -28.49
C SER A 286 8.92 8.09 -28.36
N ARG A 287 9.28 7.03 -27.63
CA ARG A 287 10.68 6.72 -27.30
C ARG A 287 11.04 5.29 -27.72
N PRO A 288 12.23 5.08 -28.30
CA PRO A 288 12.64 3.79 -28.86
C PRO A 288 12.84 2.70 -27.80
N ASN A 289 13.08 3.06 -26.55
CA ASN A 289 13.33 2.13 -25.45
C ASN A 289 12.06 1.76 -24.65
N ILE A 290 10.87 1.96 -25.22
CA ILE A 290 9.59 1.55 -24.61
C ILE A 290 8.88 0.60 -25.58
N LYS A 291 8.76 -0.68 -25.21
CA LYS A 291 8.02 -1.72 -25.98
C LYS A 291 6.71 -2.02 -25.26
N CYS A 292 5.60 -1.84 -25.96
CA CYS A 292 4.28 -2.28 -25.50
C CYS A 292 4.07 -3.74 -25.92
N TYR A 293 4.08 -4.68 -24.97
CA TYR A 293 3.98 -6.13 -25.27
C TYR A 293 2.53 -6.62 -25.34
N TYR A 294 1.59 -5.93 -24.70
CA TYR A 294 0.18 -6.31 -24.72
C TYR A 294 -0.74 -5.09 -24.75
N LYS A 295 -1.75 -5.14 -25.62
CA LYS A 295 -2.80 -4.13 -25.73
C LYS A 295 -4.11 -4.71 -25.21
N ASN A 296 -4.48 -4.31 -24.00
CA ASN A 296 -5.77 -4.59 -23.40
C ASN A 296 -6.87 -3.77 -24.09
N LYS A 297 -7.89 -4.43 -24.64
CA LYS A 297 -9.05 -3.76 -25.28
C LYS A 297 -10.11 -3.31 -24.28
N GLN A 298 -10.04 -3.75 -23.02
CA GLN A 298 -11.02 -3.41 -21.99
C GLN A 298 -10.76 -2.06 -21.29
N SER A 299 -9.58 -1.47 -21.44
CA SER A 299 -9.20 -0.21 -20.79
C SER A 299 -9.91 1.03 -21.35
N ASP A 300 -10.36 0.99 -22.62
CA ASP A 300 -10.94 2.15 -23.30
C ASP A 300 -12.37 2.50 -22.85
N GLY A 301 -12.99 1.70 -21.96
CA GLY A 301 -14.39 1.87 -21.56
C GLY A 301 -14.69 1.82 -20.05
N LEU A 302 -13.70 1.58 -19.19
CA LEU A 302 -13.91 1.37 -17.74
C LEU A 302 -13.26 2.50 -16.92
N LEU A 303 -13.84 3.69 -17.01
CA LEU A 303 -13.49 4.89 -16.21
C LEU A 303 -13.73 4.71 -14.69
N VAL A 304 -14.46 3.67 -14.28
CA VAL A 304 -14.83 3.41 -12.88
C VAL A 304 -14.46 1.97 -12.54
N GLY A 305 -13.26 1.78 -11.97
CA GLY A 305 -12.85 0.46 -11.46
C GLY A 305 -11.47 -0.03 -11.88
N SER A 306 -10.60 0.79 -12.46
CA SER A 306 -9.24 0.37 -12.86
C SER A 306 -8.42 -0.26 -11.72
N ARG A 307 -8.72 0.05 -10.45
CA ARG A 307 -8.10 -0.59 -9.26
C ARG A 307 -8.66 -1.98 -8.90
N LEU A 308 -9.79 -2.37 -9.49
CA LEU A 308 -10.43 -3.68 -9.31
C LEU A 308 -10.06 -4.66 -10.44
N LEU A 309 -9.32 -4.19 -11.45
CA LEU A 309 -8.86 -5.02 -12.55
C LEU A 309 -7.67 -5.85 -12.07
N ASP A 310 -7.79 -7.16 -12.27
CA ASP A 310 -6.69 -8.09 -12.06
C ASP A 310 -5.73 -8.04 -13.26
N TYR A 311 -4.66 -7.25 -13.12
CA TYR A 311 -3.65 -7.06 -14.17
C TYR A 311 -2.69 -8.24 -14.31
N HIS A 312 -2.66 -9.23 -13.40
CA HIS A 312 -1.69 -10.34 -13.45
C HIS A 312 -1.75 -11.12 -14.76
N LYS A 313 -2.95 -11.22 -15.36
CA LYS A 313 -3.18 -11.90 -16.64
C LYS A 313 -2.38 -11.29 -17.80
N ASN A 314 -2.01 -10.02 -17.69
CA ASN A 314 -1.19 -9.35 -18.69
C ASN A 314 0.21 -9.95 -18.76
N LEU A 315 0.80 -10.35 -17.62
CA LEU A 315 2.14 -10.92 -17.56
C LEU A 315 2.26 -12.26 -18.31
N LEU A 316 1.14 -12.99 -18.45
CA LEU A 316 1.06 -14.21 -19.26
C LEU A 316 1.16 -13.94 -20.77
N LYS A 317 1.07 -12.68 -21.20
CA LYS A 317 1.19 -12.24 -22.60
C LYS A 317 2.58 -11.71 -22.94
N LEU A 318 3.45 -11.58 -21.95
CA LEU A 318 4.84 -11.20 -22.19
C LEU A 318 5.58 -12.41 -22.79
N ASP A 319 6.25 -12.20 -23.91
CA ASP A 319 7.11 -13.22 -24.50
C ASP A 319 8.44 -13.27 -23.76
N TRP A 320 8.56 -14.15 -22.79
CA TRP A 320 9.76 -14.28 -21.96
C TRP A 320 10.97 -14.83 -22.74
N GLN A 321 10.76 -15.52 -23.87
CA GLN A 321 11.85 -16.10 -24.66
C GLN A 321 12.59 -15.06 -25.50
N GLU A 322 11.90 -13.99 -25.93
CA GLU A 322 12.54 -12.87 -26.65
C GLU A 322 13.43 -11.98 -25.76
N ILE A 323 13.32 -12.13 -24.43
CA ILE A 323 13.89 -11.20 -23.45
C ILE A 323 14.91 -11.91 -22.52
N SER A 324 15.00 -13.25 -22.60
CA SER A 324 15.94 -14.10 -21.84
C SER A 324 17.39 -13.95 -22.28
#